data_AF-A0A7V0T8V4-F1
#
_entry.id   AF-A0A7V0T8V4-F1
#
_cell.length_a   1.000
_cell.length_b   1.000
_cell.length_c   1.000
_cell.angle_alpha   90.00
_cell.angle_beta   90.00
_cell.angle_gamma   90.00
#
_symmetry.space_group_name_H-M   'P 1'
#
loop_
_entity.id
_entity.type
_entity.pdbx_description
1 polymer ?
#
loop_
_entity_poly.entity_id
_entity_poly.type
_entity_poly.pdbx_seq_one_letter_code
_entity_poly.pdbx_strand_id
1 'polypeptide(L)'
;MFRFGLTIIIFTIIIVALQFVPSEQVENATIQNLPPLTPDAEYVFQKACYDCHTTETNWPWYSQIVPMSILIRHHVKEGRQYLDLGNWNQYSPEKQRDLIQKIAIVVRNDQMPPKT
;
A
#
# COMPACT_ATOMS: atom_id res chain seq x y z
N MET A 1 17.79 25.09 31.98
CA MET A 1 16.89 25.60 30.90
C MET A 1 17.60 25.68 29.54
N PHE A 2 18.72 26.38 29.39
CA PHE A 2 19.42 26.56 28.10
C PHE A 2 19.87 25.27 27.38
N ARG A 3 20.38 24.27 28.11
CA ARG A 3 20.84 23.00 27.51
C ARG A 3 19.69 22.18 26.90
N PHE A 4 18.51 22.22 27.50
CA PHE A 4 17.32 21.50 27.01
C PHE A 4 16.77 22.14 25.72
N GLY A 5 16.78 23.47 25.61
CA GLY A 5 16.37 24.17 24.39
C GLY A 5 17.27 23.83 23.19
N LEU A 6 18.58 23.80 23.39
CA LEU A 6 19.54 23.45 22.34
C LEU A 6 19.35 22.01 21.83
N THR A 7 19.15 21.04 22.73
CA THR A 7 18.92 19.63 22.35
C THR A 7 17.64 19.45 21.52
N ILE A 8 16.54 20.12 21.90
CA ILE A 8 15.28 20.06 21.14
C ILE A 8 15.46 20.63 19.73
N ILE A 9 16.17 21.76 19.61
CA ILE A 9 16.45 22.39 18.32
C ILE A 9 17.25 21.45 17.42
N ILE A 10 18.33 20.86 17.94
CA ILE A 10 19.18 19.93 17.17
C ILE A 10 18.36 18.72 16.70
N PHE A 11 17.57 18.11 17.59
CA PHE A 11 16.74 16.96 17.24
C PHE A 11 15.69 17.29 16.16
N THR A 12 15.07 18.47 16.27
CA THR A 12 14.08 18.94 15.28
C THR A 12 14.73 19.15 13.92
N ILE A 13 15.91 19.77 13.86
CA ILE A 13 16.66 19.97 12.60
C ILE A 13 16.98 18.61 11.96
N ILE A 14 17.39 17.61 12.75
CA ILE A 14 17.67 16.26 12.24
C ILE A 14 16.41 15.64 11.62
N ILE A 15 15.26 15.69 12.32
CA ILE A 15 14.00 15.14 11.78
C ILE A 15 13.60 15.83 10.48
N VAL A 16 13.69 17.16 10.43
CA VAL A 16 13.36 17.93 9.23
C VAL A 16 14.32 17.59 8.09
N ALA A 17 15.62 17.48 8.36
CA ALA A 17 16.62 17.08 7.37
C ALA A 17 16.34 15.67 6.80
N LEU A 18 15.90 14.73 7.65
CA LEU A 18 15.54 13.37 7.22
C LEU A 18 14.32 13.34 6.29
N GLN A 19 13.42 14.33 6.33
CA GLN A 19 12.27 14.39 5.42
C GLN A 19 12.68 14.64 3.96
N PHE A 20 13.89 15.13 3.70
CA PHE A 20 14.41 15.35 2.34
C PHE A 20 14.96 14.07 1.68
N VAL A 21 14.92 12.93 2.38
CA VAL A 21 15.23 11.63 1.75
C VAL A 21 14.10 11.27 0.78
N PRO A 22 14.39 11.10 -0.52
CA PRO A 22 13.37 10.77 -1.50
C PRO A 22 12.77 9.38 -1.23
N SER A 23 11.45 9.27 -1.34
CA SER A 23 10.75 7.98 -1.32
C SER A 23 10.53 7.46 -2.74
N GLU A 24 10.67 6.16 -2.96
CA GLU A 24 10.37 5.54 -4.27
C GLU A 24 8.94 5.88 -4.73
N GLN A 25 8.77 6.31 -5.97
CA GLN A 25 7.43 6.47 -6.53
C GLN A 25 6.87 5.09 -6.86
N VAL A 26 5.64 4.83 -6.42
CA VAL A 26 4.87 3.67 -6.87
C VAL A 26 4.03 4.15 -8.04
N GLU A 27 4.19 3.50 -9.19
CA GLU A 27 3.54 3.91 -10.43
C GLU A 27 2.02 3.77 -10.29
N ASN A 28 1.29 4.81 -10.72
CA ASN A 28 -0.16 4.78 -10.81
C ASN A 28 -0.51 4.54 -12.28
N ALA A 29 -0.82 3.31 -12.68
CA ALA A 29 -1.42 3.04 -13.98
C ALA A 29 -2.94 3.26 -13.93
N THR A 30 -3.59 3.44 -15.07
CA THR A 30 -5.06 3.51 -15.12
C THR A 30 -5.64 2.16 -14.72
N ILE A 31 -6.66 2.13 -13.85
CA ILE A 31 -7.45 0.91 -13.64
C ILE A 31 -8.11 0.58 -14.96
N GLN A 32 -7.65 -0.51 -15.58
CA GLN A 32 -8.23 -0.93 -16.85
C GLN A 32 -9.40 -1.85 -16.59
N ASN A 33 -9.31 -2.70 -15.55
CA ASN A 33 -10.17 -3.87 -15.45
C ASN A 33 -10.13 -4.52 -14.06
N LEU A 34 -11.15 -4.28 -13.23
CA LEU A 34 -11.32 -4.92 -11.93
C LEU A 34 -11.96 -6.34 -12.06
N PRO A 35 -11.81 -7.20 -11.04
CA PRO A 35 -12.51 -8.48 -11.00
C PRO A 35 -14.04 -8.31 -11.04
N PRO A 36 -14.78 -9.24 -11.69
CA PRO A 36 -16.24 -9.22 -11.66
C PRO A 36 -16.74 -9.61 -10.26
N LEU A 37 -17.14 -8.63 -9.46
CA LEU A 37 -17.59 -8.81 -8.08
C LEU A 37 -19.08 -8.48 -7.93
N THR A 38 -19.72 -9.09 -6.95
CA THR A 38 -21.04 -8.62 -6.48
C THR A 38 -20.88 -7.29 -5.74
N PRO A 39 -21.94 -6.46 -5.61
CA PRO A 39 -21.84 -5.18 -4.91
C PRO A 39 -21.26 -5.29 -3.49
N ASP A 40 -21.66 -6.32 -2.73
CA ASP A 40 -21.14 -6.55 -1.37
C ASP A 40 -19.66 -6.92 -1.37
N ALA A 41 -19.23 -7.77 -2.31
CA ALA A 41 -17.84 -8.15 -2.44
C ALA A 41 -16.99 -6.97 -2.92
N GLU A 42 -17.50 -6.15 -3.83
CA GLU A 42 -16.85 -4.93 -4.29
C GLU A 42 -16.61 -3.96 -3.13
N TYR A 43 -17.60 -3.75 -2.26
CA TYR A 43 -17.42 -2.91 -1.06
C TYR A 43 -16.27 -3.39 -0.17
N VAL A 44 -16.19 -4.71 0.08
CA VAL A 44 -15.11 -5.29 0.87
C VAL A 44 -13.75 -5.10 0.20
N PHE A 45 -13.66 -5.36 -1.11
CA PHE A 45 -12.42 -5.21 -1.86
C PHE A 45 -11.94 -3.75 -1.93
N GLN A 46 -12.86 -2.79 -2.10
CA GLN A 46 -12.55 -1.36 -2.06
C GLN A 46 -11.94 -0.96 -0.71
N LYS A 47 -12.47 -1.49 0.40
CA LYS A 47 -12.00 -1.13 1.76
C LYS A 47 -10.75 -1.87 2.20
N ALA A 48 -10.58 -3.13 1.80
CA ALA A 48 -9.53 -3.99 2.33
C ALA A 48 -8.34 -4.17 1.38
N CYS A 49 -8.56 -4.08 0.06
CA CYS A 49 -7.58 -4.54 -0.93
C CYS A 49 -7.10 -3.42 -1.84
N TYR A 50 -7.98 -2.53 -2.29
CA TYR A 50 -7.71 -1.66 -3.44
C TYR A 50 -6.58 -0.66 -3.18
N ASP A 51 -6.49 -0.09 -1.98
CA ASP A 51 -5.43 0.87 -1.67
C ASP A 51 -4.03 0.27 -1.84
N CYS A 52 -3.84 -1.04 -1.63
CA CYS A 52 -2.53 -1.66 -1.79
C CYS A 52 -2.38 -2.38 -3.13
N HIS A 53 -3.44 -3.05 -3.61
CA HIS A 53 -3.38 -3.96 -4.76
C HIS A 53 -3.96 -3.38 -6.05
N THR A 54 -4.35 -2.10 -6.08
CA THR A 54 -4.67 -1.38 -7.32
C THR A 54 -3.78 -0.15 -7.45
N THR A 55 -3.81 0.46 -8.62
CA THR A 55 -3.06 1.67 -8.93
C THR A 55 -3.75 2.96 -8.46
N GLU A 56 -5.00 2.90 -8.02
CA GLU A 56 -5.70 3.99 -7.35
C GLU A 56 -5.60 3.82 -5.83
N THR A 57 -4.45 4.22 -5.28
CA THR A 57 -4.20 4.17 -3.84
C THR A 57 -4.62 5.45 -3.15
N ASN A 58 -5.48 5.34 -2.13
CA ASN A 58 -5.70 6.41 -1.16
C ASN A 58 -4.55 6.44 -0.15
N TRP A 59 -3.54 7.25 -0.44
CA TRP A 59 -2.37 7.38 0.42
C TRP A 59 -2.73 8.12 1.72
N PRO A 60 -2.53 7.50 2.90
CA PRO A 60 -2.76 8.19 4.17
C PRO A 60 -1.73 9.31 4.35
N TRP A 61 -2.08 10.38 5.08
CA TRP A 61 -1.21 11.56 5.23
C TRP A 61 0.21 11.23 5.73
N TYR A 62 0.35 10.22 6.60
CA TYR A 62 1.64 9.79 7.13
C TYR A 62 2.52 9.04 6.11
N SER A 63 1.98 8.60 4.97
CA SER A 63 2.79 8.02 3.87
C SER A 63 3.59 9.06 3.09
N GLN A 64 3.53 10.32 3.50
CA GLN A 64 4.35 11.41 2.97
C GLN A 64 5.51 11.78 3.92
N ILE A 65 5.56 11.16 5.12
CA ILE A 65 6.54 11.48 6.16
C ILE A 65 7.57 10.34 6.27
N VAL A 66 8.85 10.66 6.20
CA VAL A 66 9.95 9.70 6.42
C VAL A 66 10.01 9.32 7.91
N PRO A 67 10.24 8.04 8.28
CA PRO A 67 10.53 6.88 7.41
C PRO A 67 9.29 6.14 6.88
N MET A 68 8.09 6.51 7.33
CA MET A 68 6.85 5.80 7.00
C MET A 68 6.56 5.80 5.50
N SER A 69 6.85 6.90 4.80
CA SER A 69 6.69 7.01 3.36
C SER A 69 7.43 5.91 2.60
N ILE A 70 8.69 5.63 2.97
CA ILE A 70 9.51 4.59 2.34
C ILE A 70 8.93 3.21 2.61
N LEU A 71 8.60 2.92 3.87
CA LEU A 71 8.09 1.60 4.28
C LEU A 71 6.76 1.26 3.61
N ILE A 72 5.80 2.19 3.63
CA ILE A 72 4.47 1.96 3.07
C ILE A 72 4.56 1.79 1.56
N ARG A 73 5.33 2.63 0.87
CA ARG A 73 5.51 2.54 -0.59
C ARG A 73 6.19 1.24 -0.99
N HIS A 74 7.17 0.79 -0.20
CA HIS A 74 7.81 -0.50 -0.41
C HIS A 74 6.79 -1.66 -0.30
N HIS A 75 5.99 -1.69 0.76
CA HIS A 75 4.96 -2.73 0.95
C HIS A 75 3.89 -2.70 -0.15
N VAL A 76 3.42 -1.52 -0.56
CA VAL A 76 2.45 -1.40 -1.66
C VAL A 76 3.06 -1.92 -2.96
N LYS A 77 4.30 -1.53 -3.28
CA LYS A 77 5.02 -2.00 -4.47
C LYS A 77 5.18 -3.52 -4.47
N GLU A 78 5.63 -4.10 -3.36
CA GLU A 78 5.78 -5.54 -3.19
C GLU A 78 4.42 -6.26 -3.30
N GLY A 79 3.38 -5.75 -2.63
CA GLY A 79 2.03 -6.31 -2.71
C GLY A 79 1.50 -6.40 -4.15
N ARG A 80 1.71 -5.34 -4.95
CA ARG A 80 1.32 -5.31 -6.37
C ARG A 80 2.11 -6.28 -7.24
N GLN A 81 3.36 -6.61 -6.89
CA GLN A 81 4.12 -7.64 -7.61
C GLN A 81 3.49 -9.03 -7.48
N TYR A 82 2.86 -9.33 -6.34
CA TYR A 82 2.19 -10.60 -6.11
C TYR A 82 0.73 -10.63 -6.58
N LEU A 83 0.04 -9.49 -6.50
CA LEU A 83 -1.35 -9.34 -6.90
C LEU A 83 -1.63 -7.90 -7.33
N ASP A 84 -1.98 -7.71 -8.60
CA ASP A 84 -2.46 -6.43 -9.13
C ASP A 84 -3.91 -6.58 -9.62
N LEU A 85 -4.83 -6.12 -8.79
CA LEU A 85 -6.28 -6.16 -9.06
C LEU A 85 -6.69 -5.17 -10.15
N GLY A 86 -5.90 -4.11 -10.42
CA GLY A 86 -6.19 -3.13 -11.48
C GLY A 86 -6.02 -3.70 -12.89
N ASN A 87 -5.26 -4.79 -13.01
CA ASN A 87 -4.97 -5.51 -14.24
C ASN A 87 -5.63 -6.90 -14.29
N TRP A 88 -6.72 -7.12 -13.54
CA TRP A 88 -7.33 -8.45 -13.39
C TRP A 88 -7.69 -9.13 -14.71
N ASN A 89 -8.29 -8.40 -15.65
CA ASN A 89 -8.70 -8.98 -16.95
C ASN A 89 -7.52 -9.22 -17.91
N GLN A 90 -6.30 -8.77 -17.57
CA GLN A 90 -5.10 -9.10 -18.34
C GLN A 90 -4.52 -10.47 -17.96
N TYR A 91 -4.91 -11.03 -16.80
CA TYR A 91 -4.49 -12.35 -16.39
C TYR A 91 -5.23 -13.46 -17.16
N SER A 92 -4.52 -14.57 -17.42
CA SER A 92 -5.16 -15.76 -18.00
C SER A 92 -6.19 -16.35 -17.03
N PRO A 93 -7.22 -17.07 -17.51
CA PRO A 93 -8.20 -17.72 -16.64
C PRO A 93 -7.60 -18.72 -15.64
N GLU A 94 -6.47 -19.34 -15.98
CA GLU A 94 -5.71 -20.17 -15.04
C GLU A 94 -5.07 -19.32 -13.94
N LYS A 95 -4.43 -18.21 -14.30
CA LYS A 95 -3.80 -17.32 -13.34
C LYS A 95 -4.81 -16.67 -12.40
N GLN A 96 -5.98 -16.27 -12.92
CA GLN A 96 -7.07 -15.75 -12.10
C GLN A 96 -7.53 -16.77 -11.04
N ARG A 97 -7.65 -18.06 -11.41
CA ARG A 97 -8.01 -19.13 -10.46
C ARG A 97 -6.94 -19.34 -9.39
N ASP A 98 -5.66 -19.34 -9.76
CA ASP A 98 -4.53 -19.42 -8.82
C ASP A 98 -4.54 -18.23 -7.83
N LEU A 99 -4.75 -17.01 -8.33
CA LEU A 99 -4.81 -15.81 -7.50
C LEU A 99 -5.99 -15.85 -6.52
N ILE A 100 -7.18 -16.31 -6.94
CA ILE A 100 -8.33 -16.47 -6.03
C ILE A 100 -8.00 -17.44 -4.89
N GLN A 101 -7.36 -18.57 -5.19
CA GLN A 101 -6.96 -19.53 -4.16
C GLN A 101 -5.94 -18.92 -3.18
N LYS A 102 -4.96 -18.18 -3.70
CA LYS A 102 -3.96 -17.48 -2.88
C LYS A 102 -4.59 -16.41 -1.99
N ILE A 103 -5.48 -15.59 -2.54
CA ILE A 103 -6.25 -14.60 -1.78
C ILE A 103 -7.00 -15.29 -0.63
N ALA A 104 -7.70 -16.39 -0.91
CA ALA A 104 -8.43 -17.13 0.12
C ALA A 104 -7.50 -17.69 1.22
N ILE A 105 -6.30 -18.17 0.87
CA ILE A 105 -5.31 -18.66 1.83
C ILE A 105 -4.78 -17.53 2.72
N VAL A 106 -4.33 -16.41 2.14
CA VAL A 106 -3.72 -15.32 2.91
C VAL A 106 -4.74 -14.61 3.80
N VAL A 107 -5.99 -14.49 3.34
CA VAL A 107 -7.08 -13.92 4.14
C VAL A 107 -7.47 -14.84 5.30
N ARG A 108 -7.64 -16.15 5.05
CA ARG A 108 -7.98 -17.11 6.13
C ARG A 108 -6.89 -17.23 7.19
N ASN A 109 -5.65 -16.96 6.81
CA ASN A 109 -4.49 -17.02 7.71
C ASN A 109 -4.17 -15.67 8.35
N ASP A 110 -5.05 -14.67 8.26
CA ASP A 110 -4.87 -13.32 8.83
C ASP A 110 -3.57 -12.61 8.37
N GLN A 111 -3.02 -12.99 7.22
CA GLN A 111 -1.81 -12.38 6.68
C GLN A 111 -2.14 -11.06 5.98
N MET A 112 -3.32 -10.98 5.38
CA MET A 112 -3.85 -9.81 4.69
C MET A 112 -5.38 -9.71 4.89
N PRO A 113 -5.94 -8.50 4.97
CA PRO A 113 -5.24 -7.23 5.09
C PRO A 113 -4.54 -7.13 6.46
N PRO A 114 -3.51 -6.26 6.61
CA PRO A 114 -2.87 -6.01 7.90
C PRO A 114 -3.91 -5.56 8.92
N LYS A 115 -3.82 -6.08 10.15
CA LYS A 115 -4.71 -5.66 11.24
C LYS A 115 -4.44 -4.19 11.57
N THR A 116 -5.53 -3.41 11.71
CA THR A 116 -5.49 -2.00 12.14
C THR A 116 -5.42 -1.90 13.65
#